data_AF-Q9CHZ6-F1
#
_entry.id   AF-Q9CHZ6-F1
#
_cell.length_a   1.000
_cell.length_b   1.000
_cell.length_c   1.000
_cell.angle_alpha   90.00
_cell.angle_beta   90.00
_cell.angle_gamma   90.00
#
_symmetry.space_group_name_H-M   'P 1'
#
loop_
_entity.id
_entity.type
_entity.pdbx_description
1 polymer ?
#
loop_
_entity_poly.entity_id
_entity_poly.type
_entity_poly.pdbx_seq_one_letter_code
_entity_poly.pdbx_strand_id
1 'polypeptide(L)'
;MTKITLAVTGSIAAYKAADLTSLLTKEGHDVTVLMTKSATQFITPLTLQVLSKNKVHLDIMDEERPELVNHIDLAKNTELFLVAPATADTISRLAQGRADDIVTSVALALEPSVPKYFAPAMNTKMYQHPLTQKNIEILKKIDYNMIQPKKSLLACGDFGEGALADLPDILSDLKNSL
;
A
#
# COMPACT_ATOMS: atom_id res chain seq x y z
N MET A 1 -18.55 -5.49 -4.45
CA MET A 1 -17.58 -5.36 -5.56
C MET A 1 -17.07 -3.94 -5.46
N THR A 2 -15.77 -3.79 -5.24
CA THR A 2 -15.20 -2.58 -4.65
C THR A 2 -13.96 -2.20 -5.44
N LYS A 3 -13.78 -0.92 -5.74
CA LYS A 3 -12.58 -0.41 -6.41
C LYS A 3 -11.46 -0.19 -5.40
N ILE A 4 -10.48 -1.09 -5.42
CA ILE A 4 -9.37 -1.11 -4.48
C ILE A 4 -8.13 -0.54 -5.14
N THR A 5 -7.55 0.48 -4.52
CA THR A 5 -6.22 0.96 -4.87
C THR A 5 -5.18 0.33 -3.96
N LEU A 6 -4.40 -0.61 -4.50
CA LEU A 6 -3.30 -1.28 -3.82
C LEU A 6 -1.97 -0.57 -4.11
N ALA A 7 -1.43 0.13 -3.10
CA ALA A 7 -0.12 0.75 -3.15
C ALA A 7 0.97 -0.21 -2.63
N VAL A 8 1.93 -0.54 -3.48
CA VAL A 8 3.06 -1.45 -3.18
C VAL A 8 4.34 -0.62 -3.01
N THR A 9 5.03 -0.80 -1.89
CA THR A 9 6.24 -0.01 -1.55
C THR A 9 7.49 -0.90 -1.45
N GLY A 10 8.68 -0.27 -1.41
CA GLY A 10 9.99 -0.93 -1.54
C GLY A 10 10.42 -1.78 -0.34
N SER A 11 9.77 -2.92 -0.14
CA SER A 11 10.11 -3.92 0.88
C SER A 11 10.38 -5.27 0.23
N ILE A 12 11.22 -6.10 0.84
CA ILE A 12 11.40 -7.50 0.41
C ILE A 12 10.07 -8.26 0.40
N ALA A 13 9.08 -7.86 1.21
CA ALA A 13 7.76 -8.46 1.22
C ALA A 13 6.88 -8.07 0.00
N ALA A 14 7.35 -7.21 -0.91
CA ALA A 14 6.58 -6.74 -2.07
C ALA A 14 6.16 -7.88 -3.01
N TYR A 15 6.90 -9.00 -3.06
CA TYR A 15 6.47 -10.17 -3.85
C TYR A 15 5.11 -10.72 -3.40
N LYS A 16 4.75 -10.58 -2.11
CA LYS A 16 3.45 -11.02 -1.57
C LYS A 16 2.28 -10.20 -2.10
N ALA A 17 2.53 -9.02 -2.69
CA ALA A 17 1.50 -8.22 -3.33
C ALA A 17 0.92 -8.94 -4.56
N ALA A 18 1.65 -9.88 -5.18
CA ALA A 18 1.13 -10.69 -6.27
C ALA A 18 -0.05 -11.57 -5.82
N ASP A 19 0.12 -12.33 -4.73
CA ASP A 19 -0.94 -13.18 -4.19
C ASP A 19 -2.13 -12.34 -3.71
N LEU A 20 -1.88 -11.21 -3.07
CA LEU A 20 -2.92 -10.26 -2.65
C LEU A 20 -3.72 -9.74 -3.84
N THR A 21 -3.05 -9.28 -4.90
CA THR A 21 -3.69 -8.78 -6.13
C THR A 21 -4.53 -9.89 -6.78
N SER A 22 -3.96 -11.08 -6.92
CA SER A 22 -4.61 -12.25 -7.52
C SER A 22 -5.89 -12.63 -6.77
N LEU A 23 -5.83 -12.62 -5.43
CA LEU A 23 -6.94 -13.03 -4.59
C LEU A 23 -8.08 -12.01 -4.58
N LEU A 24 -7.78 -10.72 -4.35
CA LEU A 24 -8.78 -9.65 -4.41
C LEU A 24 -9.48 -9.60 -5.77
N THR A 25 -8.73 -9.78 -6.87
CA THR A 25 -9.30 -9.83 -8.22
C THR A 25 -10.20 -11.06 -8.42
N LYS A 26 -9.82 -12.23 -7.87
CA LYS A 26 -10.65 -13.46 -7.92
C LYS A 26 -11.93 -13.35 -7.10
N GLU A 27 -11.89 -12.61 -6.00
CA GLU A 27 -13.06 -12.26 -5.20
C GLU A 27 -13.97 -11.23 -5.90
N GLY A 28 -13.57 -10.75 -7.08
CA GLY A 28 -14.36 -9.90 -7.96
C GLY A 28 -14.14 -8.41 -7.75
N HIS A 29 -13.19 -8.00 -6.91
CA HIS A 29 -12.85 -6.59 -6.73
C HIS A 29 -12.10 -6.02 -7.95
N ASP A 30 -12.27 -4.72 -8.21
CA ASP A 30 -11.53 -4.00 -9.24
C ASP A 30 -10.25 -3.44 -8.61
N VAL A 31 -9.10 -4.04 -8.91
CA VAL A 31 -7.83 -3.73 -8.24
C VAL A 31 -6.98 -2.85 -9.14
N THR A 32 -6.74 -1.61 -8.74
CA THR A 32 -5.75 -0.73 -9.38
C THR A 32 -4.49 -0.70 -8.53
N VAL A 33 -3.32 -0.86 -9.16
CA VAL A 33 -2.05 -0.96 -8.44
C VAL A 33 -1.20 0.27 -8.67
N LEU A 34 -0.71 0.85 -7.57
CA LEU A 34 0.31 1.90 -7.56
C LEU A 34 1.61 1.31 -7.03
N MET A 35 2.75 1.64 -7.63
CA MET A 35 4.04 1.20 -7.11
C MET A 35 4.98 2.38 -6.90
N THR A 36 5.72 2.36 -5.79
CA THR A 36 6.88 3.25 -5.67
C THR A 36 8.01 2.75 -6.58
N LYS A 37 8.90 3.64 -7.01
CA LYS A 37 10.09 3.26 -7.79
C LYS A 37 10.88 2.12 -7.12
N SER A 38 11.04 2.17 -5.79
CA SER A 38 11.74 1.13 -5.03
C SER A 38 11.03 -0.22 -5.03
N ALA A 39 9.69 -0.26 -5.08
CA ALA A 39 8.94 -1.51 -5.16
C ALA A 39 9.24 -2.29 -6.45
N THR A 40 9.47 -1.58 -7.56
CA THR A 40 9.77 -2.18 -8.88
C THR A 40 11.08 -2.98 -8.90
N GLN A 41 11.96 -2.77 -7.91
CA GLN A 41 13.22 -3.51 -7.77
C GLN A 41 13.02 -4.87 -7.09
N PHE A 42 11.88 -5.09 -6.42
CA PHE A 42 11.56 -6.35 -5.74
C PHE A 42 10.57 -7.21 -6.52
N ILE A 43 9.63 -6.58 -7.24
CA ILE A 43 8.65 -7.25 -8.10
C ILE A 43 8.40 -6.38 -9.33
N THR A 44 8.34 -7.01 -10.51
CA THR A 44 8.10 -6.27 -11.75
C THR A 44 6.64 -5.83 -11.86
N PRO A 45 6.34 -4.62 -12.38
CA PRO A 45 4.97 -4.17 -12.61
C PRO A 45 4.14 -5.13 -13.47
N LEU A 46 4.77 -5.81 -14.43
CA LEU A 46 4.11 -6.76 -15.32
C LEU A 46 3.31 -7.84 -14.56
N THR A 47 3.88 -8.37 -13.47
CA THR A 47 3.21 -9.38 -12.65
C THR A 47 1.89 -8.85 -12.08
N LEU A 48 1.92 -7.66 -11.50
CA LEU A 48 0.74 -7.05 -10.87
C LEU A 48 -0.28 -6.60 -11.91
N GLN A 49 0.18 -6.13 -13.08
CA GLN A 49 -0.68 -5.76 -14.20
C GLN A 49 -1.48 -6.95 -14.74
N VAL A 50 -0.82 -8.10 -14.94
CA VAL A 50 -1.50 -9.31 -15.42
C VAL A 50 -2.50 -9.83 -14.40
N LEU A 51 -2.17 -9.79 -13.11
CA LEU A 51 -3.03 -10.30 -12.05
C LEU A 51 -4.24 -9.40 -11.76
N SER A 52 -4.05 -8.08 -11.80
CA SER A 52 -5.12 -7.10 -11.60
C SER A 52 -6.00 -6.88 -12.83
N LYS A 53 -5.46 -7.16 -14.03
CA LYS A 53 -6.05 -6.80 -15.33
C LYS A 53 -6.19 -5.29 -15.54
N ASN A 54 -5.47 -4.48 -14.78
CA ASN A 54 -5.44 -3.03 -14.86
C ASN A 54 -4.02 -2.51 -15.07
N LYS A 55 -3.89 -1.28 -15.58
CA LYS A 55 -2.58 -0.60 -15.68
C LYS A 55 -1.99 -0.44 -14.28
N VAL A 56 -0.69 -0.71 -14.16
CA VAL A 56 0.07 -0.38 -12.94
C VAL A 56 0.66 1.01 -13.10
N HIS A 57 0.38 1.90 -12.15
CA HIS A 57 0.88 3.28 -12.19
C HIS A 57 2.16 3.44 -11.38
N LEU A 58 3.17 4.07 -11.97
CA LEU A 58 4.53 4.15 -11.41
C LEU A 58 4.99 5.59 -11.14
N ASP A 59 4.49 6.55 -11.90
CA ASP A 59 4.93 7.94 -11.89
C ASP A 59 3.73 8.87 -11.80
N ILE A 60 3.86 9.91 -10.98
CA ILE A 60 2.86 10.98 -10.85
C ILE A 60 2.80 11.84 -12.12
N MET A 61 3.88 11.89 -12.90
CA MET A 61 3.99 12.68 -14.12
C MET A 61 3.48 11.93 -15.36
N ASP A 62 3.01 10.69 -15.21
CA ASP A 62 2.45 9.90 -16.30
C ASP A 62 1.00 10.35 -16.60
N GLU A 63 0.87 11.25 -17.57
CA GLU A 63 -0.38 11.89 -18.00
C GLU A 63 -0.70 11.52 -19.46
N GLU A 64 -0.95 10.24 -19.73
CA GLU A 64 -1.31 9.72 -21.06
C GLU A 64 -2.60 10.35 -21.64
N ARG A 65 -3.50 10.81 -20.76
CA ARG A 65 -4.81 11.38 -21.08
C ARG A 65 -4.87 12.84 -20.64
N PRO A 66 -4.60 13.82 -21.52
CA PRO A 66 -4.50 15.23 -21.15
C PRO A 66 -5.77 15.84 -20.53
N GLU A 67 -6.93 15.22 -20.76
CA GLU A 67 -8.21 15.63 -20.18
C GLU A 67 -8.40 15.20 -18.72
N LEU A 68 -7.53 14.32 -18.22
CA LEU A 68 -7.52 13.87 -16.83
C LEU A 68 -6.26 14.36 -16.13
N VAL A 69 -6.35 14.49 -14.80
CA VAL A 69 -5.17 14.56 -13.94
C VAL A 69 -5.06 13.21 -13.26
N ASN A 70 -4.12 12.37 -13.71
CA ASN A 70 -4.08 10.93 -13.45
C ASN A 70 -4.22 10.59 -11.95
N HIS A 71 -3.40 11.19 -11.07
CA HIS A 71 -3.46 10.92 -9.63
C HIS A 71 -4.76 11.38 -8.96
N ILE A 72 -5.43 12.41 -9.48
CA ILE A 72 -6.74 12.86 -8.99
C ILE A 72 -7.84 11.91 -9.47
N ASP A 73 -7.77 11.45 -10.71
CA ASP A 73 -8.74 10.49 -11.25
C ASP A 73 -8.66 9.13 -10.56
N LEU A 74 -7.43 8.66 -10.28
CA LEU A 74 -7.20 7.47 -9.46
C LEU A 74 -7.81 7.61 -8.07
N ALA A 75 -7.62 8.75 -7.41
CA ALA A 75 -8.20 8.99 -6.08
C ALA A 75 -9.74 8.98 -6.11
N LYS A 76 -10.36 9.62 -7.11
CA LYS A 76 -11.83 9.61 -7.30
C LYS A 76 -12.39 8.21 -7.55
N ASN A 77 -11.62 7.35 -8.21
CA ASN A 77 -12.01 5.97 -8.50
C ASN A 77 -11.64 4.99 -7.37
N THR A 78 -11.10 5.45 -6.25
CA THR A 78 -10.75 4.60 -5.12
C THR A 78 -11.88 4.53 -4.10
N GLU A 79 -12.40 3.33 -3.85
CA GLU A 79 -13.37 3.06 -2.78
C GLU A 79 -12.70 2.46 -1.54
N LEU A 80 -11.51 1.87 -1.69
CA LEU A 80 -10.65 1.43 -0.59
C LEU A 80 -9.18 1.63 -0.96
N PHE A 81 -8.39 2.26 -0.09
CA PHE A 81 -6.96 2.45 -0.29
C PHE A 81 -6.15 1.57 0.66
N LEU A 82 -5.25 0.74 0.12
CA LEU A 82 -4.42 -0.17 0.89
C LEU A 82 -2.95 -0.01 0.52
N VAL A 83 -2.09 0.29 1.50
CA VAL A 83 -0.63 0.24 1.33
C VAL A 83 -0.10 -1.09 1.87
N ALA A 84 0.28 -2.02 0.99
CA ALA A 84 0.77 -3.34 1.39
C ALA A 84 1.83 -3.89 0.40
N PRO A 85 3.09 -4.07 0.83
CA PRO A 85 3.66 -3.65 2.11
C PRO A 85 3.80 -2.13 2.23
N ALA A 86 3.68 -1.60 3.45
CA ALA A 86 3.99 -0.23 3.82
C ALA A 86 5.38 -0.16 4.50
N THR A 87 6.36 0.42 3.80
CA THR A 87 7.69 0.66 4.36
C THR A 87 7.69 1.81 5.38
N ALA A 88 8.72 1.86 6.24
CA ALA A 88 8.91 2.99 7.16
C ALA A 88 8.97 4.34 6.44
N ASP A 89 9.59 4.37 5.25
CA ASP A 89 9.68 5.56 4.40
C ASP A 89 8.29 6.03 3.95
N THR A 90 7.50 5.16 3.31
CA THR A 90 6.15 5.54 2.88
C THR A 90 5.25 5.93 4.05
N ILE A 91 5.32 5.23 5.18
CA ILE A 91 4.59 5.62 6.41
C ILE A 91 5.00 7.03 6.86
N SER A 92 6.29 7.33 6.83
CA SER A 92 6.79 8.66 7.18
C SER A 92 6.32 9.75 6.22
N ARG A 93 6.30 9.47 4.91
CA ARG A 93 5.87 10.44 3.90
C ARG A 93 4.37 10.70 3.97
N LEU A 94 3.56 9.67 4.17
CA LEU A 94 2.12 9.80 4.39
C LEU A 94 1.82 10.61 5.66
N ALA A 95 2.48 10.30 6.78
CA ALA A 95 2.29 11.01 8.04
C ALA A 95 2.66 12.50 7.98
N GLN A 96 3.53 12.89 7.02
CA GLN A 96 3.98 14.26 6.82
C GLN A 96 3.22 14.98 5.69
N GLY A 97 2.27 14.32 5.02
CA GLY A 97 1.54 14.91 3.90
C GLY A 97 2.40 15.19 2.67
N ARG A 98 3.45 14.39 2.44
CA ARG A 98 4.24 14.49 1.20
C ARG A 98 3.45 13.91 0.03
N ALA A 99 3.68 14.45 -1.17
CA ALA A 99 3.00 14.09 -2.41
C ALA A 99 4.01 14.10 -3.57
N ASP A 100 5.07 13.31 -3.44
CA ASP A 100 6.23 13.30 -4.33
C ASP A 100 6.37 12.04 -5.18
N ASP A 101 5.45 11.09 -5.03
CA ASP A 101 5.28 9.93 -5.92
C ASP A 101 3.80 9.60 -6.11
N ILE A 102 3.50 8.71 -7.06
CA ILE A 102 2.11 8.35 -7.37
C ILE A 102 1.35 7.81 -6.15
N VAL A 103 2.01 7.04 -5.27
CA VAL A 103 1.40 6.45 -4.08
C VAL A 103 0.95 7.52 -3.10
N THR A 104 1.85 8.41 -2.74
CA THR A 104 1.59 9.45 -1.72
C THR A 104 0.68 10.54 -2.24
N SER A 105 0.77 10.89 -3.53
CA SER A 105 -0.11 11.89 -4.15
C SER A 105 -1.54 11.40 -4.30
N VAL A 106 -1.76 10.14 -4.69
CA VAL A 106 -3.11 9.55 -4.69
C VAL A 106 -3.65 9.49 -3.26
N ALA A 107 -2.85 9.02 -2.30
CA ALA A 107 -3.28 8.92 -0.90
C ALA A 107 -3.72 10.25 -0.29
N LEU A 108 -3.05 11.35 -0.64
CA LEU A 108 -3.38 12.70 -0.17
C LEU A 108 -4.63 13.28 -0.86
N ALA A 109 -4.95 12.81 -2.07
CA ALA A 109 -6.09 13.26 -2.86
C ALA A 109 -7.39 12.47 -2.59
N LEU A 110 -7.36 11.44 -1.74
CA LEU A 110 -8.53 10.63 -1.40
C LEU A 110 -9.60 11.47 -0.69
N GLU A 111 -10.86 11.21 -1.03
CA GLU A 111 -11.99 11.72 -0.25
C GLU A 111 -11.90 11.24 1.21
N PRO A 112 -12.24 12.07 2.21
CA PRO A 112 -12.11 11.71 3.63
C PRO A 112 -12.82 10.41 4.01
N SER A 113 -13.94 10.09 3.34
CA SER A 113 -14.77 8.90 3.58
C SER A 113 -14.17 7.59 3.07
N VAL A 114 -13.13 7.63 2.23
CA VAL A 114 -12.52 6.42 1.68
C VAL A 114 -11.77 5.68 2.80
N PRO A 115 -12.10 4.41 3.11
CA PRO A 115 -11.33 3.62 4.06
C PRO A 115 -9.87 3.47 3.61
N LYS A 116 -8.95 3.81 4.52
CA LYS A 116 -7.51 3.81 4.31
C LYS A 116 -6.87 2.75 5.20
N TYR A 117 -6.04 1.90 4.63
CA TYR A 117 -5.32 0.84 5.33
C TYR A 117 -3.83 0.86 5.00
N PHE A 118 -3.00 0.43 5.95
CA PHE A 118 -1.58 0.20 5.71
C PHE A 118 -1.07 -1.01 6.50
N ALA A 119 -0.25 -1.84 5.85
CA ALA A 119 0.33 -3.05 6.42
C ALA A 119 1.86 -2.91 6.53
N PRO A 120 2.40 -2.52 7.71
CA PRO A 120 3.83 -2.29 7.88
C PRO A 120 4.68 -3.52 7.56
N ALA A 121 5.82 -3.30 6.90
CA ALA A 121 6.81 -4.35 6.66
C ALA A 121 8.24 -3.79 6.69
N MET A 122 8.97 -4.06 7.76
CA MET A 122 10.33 -3.57 8.02
C MET A 122 11.05 -4.38 9.10
N ASN A 123 12.33 -4.13 9.33
CA ASN A 123 13.07 -4.74 10.44
C ASN A 123 12.49 -4.29 11.80
N THR A 124 12.59 -5.15 12.83
CA THR A 124 12.12 -4.88 14.19
C THR A 124 12.61 -3.55 14.78
N LYS A 125 13.89 -3.22 14.59
CA LYS A 125 14.45 -1.95 15.09
C LYS A 125 13.87 -0.74 14.37
N MET A 126 13.58 -0.87 13.07
CA MET A 126 12.91 0.19 12.31
C MET A 126 11.45 0.34 12.76
N TYR A 127 10.76 -0.77 12.99
CA TYR A 127 9.38 -0.76 13.45
C TYR A 127 9.27 -0.10 14.83
N GLN A 128 10.09 -0.55 15.79
CA GLN A 128 10.12 -0.02 17.16
C GLN A 128 10.75 1.38 17.27
N HIS A 129 11.31 1.91 16.18
CA HIS A 129 11.94 3.23 16.22
C HIS A 129 10.92 4.31 16.60
N PRO A 130 11.25 5.24 17.53
CA PRO A 130 10.30 6.25 18.00
C PRO A 130 9.69 7.11 16.89
N LEU A 131 10.45 7.41 15.83
CA LEU A 131 9.92 8.16 14.67
C LEU A 131 8.89 7.34 13.89
N THR A 132 9.11 6.05 13.69
CA THR A 132 8.16 5.16 13.01
C THR A 132 6.87 5.07 13.81
N GLN A 133 6.98 4.84 15.12
CA GLN A 133 5.82 4.79 16.02
C GLN A 133 5.06 6.12 16.04
N LYS A 134 5.76 7.26 16.08
CA LYS A 134 5.12 8.58 15.97
C LYS A 134 4.36 8.77 14.65
N ASN A 135 4.94 8.34 13.52
CA ASN A 135 4.28 8.43 12.22
C ASN A 135 3.06 7.51 12.13
N ILE A 136 3.15 6.28 12.67
CA ILE A 136 2.01 5.36 12.78
C ILE A 136 0.86 6.00 13.58
N GLU A 137 1.17 6.61 14.72
CA GLU A 137 0.17 7.27 15.55
C GLU A 137 -0.44 8.51 14.90
N ILE A 138 0.32 9.25 14.07
CA ILE A 138 -0.24 10.33 13.24
C ILE A 138 -1.27 9.77 12.27
N LEU A 139 -0.92 8.71 11.52
CA LEU A 139 -1.82 8.08 10.55
C LEU A 139 -3.10 7.56 11.21
N LYS A 140 -2.98 6.85 12.34
CA LYS A 140 -4.14 6.35 13.09
C LYS A 140 -5.08 7.46 13.57
N LYS A 141 -4.56 8.63 13.92
CA LYS A 141 -5.38 9.80 14.32
C LYS A 141 -6.18 10.42 13.18
N ILE A 142 -5.85 10.11 11.93
CA ILE A 142 -6.55 10.57 10.73
C ILE A 142 -7.20 9.39 9.98
N ASP A 143 -7.62 8.38 10.74
CA ASP A 143 -8.43 7.24 10.30
C ASP A 143 -7.75 6.32 9.26
N TYR A 144 -6.42 6.26 9.26
CA TYR A 144 -5.72 5.13 8.63
C TYR A 144 -5.75 3.91 9.57
N ASN A 145 -6.30 2.82 9.06
CA ASN A 145 -6.38 1.54 9.76
C ASN A 145 -5.08 0.76 9.58
N MET A 146 -4.43 0.43 10.69
CA MET A 146 -3.18 -0.32 10.67
C MET A 146 -3.46 -1.82 10.71
N ILE A 147 -2.90 -2.55 9.74
CA ILE A 147 -2.83 -4.01 9.75
C ILE A 147 -1.57 -4.41 10.50
N GLN A 148 -1.72 -5.18 11.58
CA GLN A 148 -0.60 -5.45 12.50
C GLN A 148 0.48 -6.32 11.84
N PRO A 149 1.77 -5.94 11.91
CA PRO A 149 2.84 -6.80 11.43
C PRO A 149 2.96 -8.04 12.32
N LYS A 150 3.45 -9.14 11.74
CA LYS A 150 3.66 -10.37 12.48
C LYS A 150 5.08 -10.45 13.06
N LYS A 151 5.25 -11.33 14.05
CA LYS A 151 6.55 -11.77 14.54
C LYS A 151 7.04 -12.94 13.71
N SER A 152 8.21 -12.82 13.09
CA SER A 152 8.83 -13.93 12.36
C SER A 152 10.34 -13.80 12.33
N LEU A 153 11.01 -14.83 11.80
CA LEU A 153 12.37 -14.68 11.30
C LEU A 153 12.34 -13.67 10.14
N LEU A 154 13.15 -12.63 10.22
CA LEU A 154 13.26 -11.56 9.24
C LEU A 154 14.37 -11.87 8.24
N ALA A 155 14.37 -11.17 7.10
CA ALA A 155 15.36 -11.37 6.04
C ALA A 155 16.82 -11.13 6.50
N CYS A 156 17.02 -10.32 7.55
CA CYS A 156 18.34 -10.09 8.15
C CYS A 156 18.80 -11.20 9.12
N GLY A 157 17.96 -12.20 9.40
CA GLY A 157 18.23 -13.27 10.36
C GLY A 157 17.75 -13.00 11.79
N ASP A 158 17.27 -11.77 12.09
CA ASP A 158 16.69 -11.46 13.39
C ASP A 158 15.29 -12.08 13.54
N PHE A 159 14.95 -12.56 14.74
CA PHE A 159 13.56 -12.88 15.08
C PHE A 159 12.91 -11.69 15.77
N GLY A 160 11.78 -11.22 15.26
CA GLY A 160 11.05 -10.12 15.88
C GLY A 160 9.85 -9.64 15.09
N GLU A 161 9.25 -8.56 15.57
CA GLU A 161 8.03 -7.96 15.04
C GLU A 161 8.35 -6.97 13.92
N GLY A 162 7.60 -7.01 12.83
CA GLY A 162 7.79 -6.09 11.70
C GLY A 162 7.70 -6.76 10.34
N ALA A 163 7.57 -8.09 10.29
CA ALA A 163 7.24 -8.77 9.04
C ALA A 163 5.82 -8.43 8.61
N LEU A 164 5.60 -8.34 7.30
CA LEU A 164 4.26 -8.16 6.74
C LEU A 164 3.32 -9.25 7.29
N ALA A 165 2.12 -8.83 7.70
CA ALA A 165 1.02 -9.72 8.07
C ALA A 165 0.81 -10.82 7.04
N ASP A 166 0.27 -11.96 7.46
CA ASP A 166 -0.09 -13.00 6.50
C ASP A 166 -1.33 -12.60 5.71
N LEU A 167 -1.41 -13.12 4.49
CA LEU A 167 -2.47 -12.74 3.55
C LEU A 167 -3.89 -12.91 4.13
N PRO A 168 -4.21 -14.00 4.86
CA PRO A 168 -5.52 -14.14 5.51
C PRO A 168 -5.82 -13.04 6.54
N ASP A 169 -4.80 -12.57 7.26
CA ASP A 169 -4.96 -11.52 8.27
C ASP A 169 -5.25 -10.18 7.59
N ILE A 170 -4.49 -9.86 6.52
CA ILE A 170 -4.72 -8.67 5.70
C ILE A 170 -6.18 -8.65 5.21
N LEU A 171 -6.66 -9.74 4.61
CA LEU A 171 -8.03 -9.80 4.10
C LEU A 171 -9.06 -9.69 5.22
N SER A 172 -8.80 -10.31 6.38
CA SER A 172 -9.70 -10.25 7.53
C SER A 172 -9.91 -8.81 8.01
N ASP A 173 -8.84 -8.01 8.04
CA ASP A 173 -8.91 -6.59 8.44
C ASP A 173 -9.68 -5.72 7.43
N LEU A 174 -9.68 -6.11 6.15
CA LEU A 174 -10.40 -5.41 5.09
C LEU A 174 -11.89 -5.74 5.04
N LYS A 175 -12.36 -6.87 5.62
CA LYS A 175 -13.73 -7.40 5.45
C LYS A 175 -14.85 -6.40 5.73
N ASN A 176 -14.67 -5.48 6.66
CA ASN A 176 -15.71 -4.50 7.01
C ASN A 176 -15.78 -3.32 6.02
N SER A 177 -14.83 -3.23 5.10
CA SER A 177 -14.71 -2.16 4.10
C SER A 177 -14.73 -2.67 2.66
N LEU A 178 -14.82 -3.99 2.45
CA LEU A 178 -14.98 -4.66 1.15
C LEU A 178 -16.46 -4.88 0.84
#